data_AF-A0A533XYZ3-F1
#
_entry.id   AF-A0A533XYZ3-F1
#
_cell.length_a   1.000
_cell.length_b   1.000
_cell.length_c   1.000
_cell.angle_alpha   90.00
_cell.angle_beta   90.00
_cell.angle_gamma   90.00
#
_symmetry.space_group_name_H-M   'P 1'
#
loop_
_entity.id
_entity.type
_entity.pdbx_description
1 polymer ?
#
loop_
_entity_poly.entity_id
_entity_poly.type
_entity_poly.pdbx_seq_one_letter_code
_entity_poly.pdbx_strand_id
1 'polypeptide(L)' 'GLSWQIVSPVWDEMLRDKDVAKSERVMKAILQMTKPDIKTLKQAYEQP' A
#
# COMPACT_ATOMS: atom_id res chain seq x y z
N GLY A 1 -16.24 15.63 11.66
CA GLY A 1 -16.24 14.22 11.23
C GLY A 1 -14.86 13.65 11.42
N LEU A 2 -14.74 12.43 11.96
CA LEU A 2 -13.45 11.80 12.23
C LEU A 2 -13.01 11.03 10.98
N SER A 3 -11.96 11.50 10.31
CA SER A 3 -11.31 10.76 9.22
C SER A 3 -10.31 9.79 9.85
N TRP A 4 -10.63 8.50 9.86
CA TRP A 4 -9.74 7.46 10.35
C TRP A 4 -9.37 6.56 9.18
N GLN A 5 -8.07 6.43 8.94
CA GLN A 5 -7.54 5.48 7.96
C GLN A 5 -7.11 4.22 8.72
N ILE A 6 -7.61 3.07 8.28
CA ILE A 6 -7.16 1.77 8.77
C ILE A 6 -5.85 1.45 8.08
N VAL A 7 -4.74 1.71 8.76
CA VAL A 7 -3.41 1.35 8.27
C VAL A 7 -3.01 0.02 8.93
N SER A 8 -2.66 -0.98 8.11
CA SER A 8 -2.17 -2.27 8.59
C SER A 8 -0.63 -2.21 8.73
N PRO A 9 -0.02 -2.92 9.70
CA PRO A 9 1.44 -2.95 9.86
C PRO A 9 2.19 -3.36 8.59
N VAL A 10 1.60 -4.25 7.80
CA VAL A 10 2.16 -4.72 6.52
C VAL A 10 2.31 -3.57 5.51
N TRP A 11 1.43 -2.57 5.56
CA TRP A 11 1.51 -1.42 4.67
C TRP A 11 2.69 -0.52 5.03
N ASP A 12 2.93 -0.31 6.33
CA ASP A 12 4.09 0.44 6.82
C ASP A 12 5.39 -0.26 6.43
N GLU A 13 5.45 -1.60 6.56
CA GLU A 13 6.60 -2.39 6.10
C GLU A 13 6.83 -2.28 4.59
N MET A 14 5.77 -2.40 3.78
CA MET A 14 5.87 -2.28 2.32
C MET A 14 6.30 -0.88 1.86
N LEU A 15 5.87 0.17 2.56
CA LEU A 15 6.26 1.56 2.25
C LEU A 15 7.69 1.88 2.70
N ARG A 16 8.17 1.22 3.76
CA ARG A 16 9.53 1.37 4.31
C ARG A 16 10.52 0.38 3.73
N ASP A 17 10.12 -0.38 2.73
CA ASP A 17 11.00 -1.29 2.01
C ASP A 17 12.15 -0.51 1.33
N LYS A 18 13.31 -1.15 1.20
CA LYS A 18 14.48 -0.59 0.52
C LYS A 18 14.25 -0.47 -0.98
N ASP A 19 13.35 -1.27 -1.55
CA ASP A 19 13.02 -1.24 -2.95
C ASP A 19 12.02 -0.12 -3.27
N VAL A 20 12.55 1.03 -3.68
CA VAL A 20 11.76 2.21 -4.03
C VAL A 20 10.72 1.92 -5.12
N ALA A 21 11.02 1.02 -6.07
CA ALA A 21 10.10 0.69 -7.15
C ALA A 21 8.85 -0.04 -6.63
N LYS A 22 9.02 -0.92 -5.63
CA LYS A 22 7.90 -1.59 -4.96
C LYS A 22 7.10 -0.63 -4.10
N SER A 23 7.77 0.23 -3.33
CA SER A 23 7.12 1.25 -2.51
C SER A 23 6.30 2.22 -3.37
N GLU A 24 6.79 2.62 -4.54
CA GLU A 24 6.04 3.45 -5.51
C GLU A 24 4.80 2.74 -6.05
N ARG A 25 4.88 1.44 -6.38
CA ARG A 25 3.71 0.65 -6.83
C ARG A 25 2.62 0.60 -5.77
N VAL A 26 3.01 0.32 -4.52
CA VAL A 26 2.12 0.30 -3.37
C VAL A 26 1.49 1.68 -3.16
N MET A 27 2.28 2.76 -3.18
CA MET A 27 1.79 4.13 -3.07
C MET A 27 0.76 4.48 -4.16
N LYS A 28 1.05 4.08 -5.41
CA LYS A 28 0.18 4.31 -6.56
C LYS A 28 -1.14 3.54 -6.45
N ALA A 29 -1.08 2.30 -5.96
CA ALA A 29 -2.28 1.51 -5.69
C ALA A 29 -3.13 2.14 -4.56
N ILE A 30 -2.51 2.59 -3.46
CA ILE A 30 -3.22 3.30 -2.38
C ILE A 30 -3.94 4.54 -2.92
N LEU A 31 -3.28 5.33 -3.77
CA LEU A 31 -3.88 6.55 -4.35
C LEU A 31 -5.06 6.27 -5.29
N GLN A 32 -5.08 5.11 -5.94
CA GLN A 32 -6.19 4.70 -6.81
C GLN A 32 -7.33 3.99 -6.06
N MET A 33 -7.11 3.62 -4.81
CA MET A 33 -8.06 2.82 -4.03
C MET A 33 -8.87 3.69 -3.06
N THR A 34 -10.20 3.59 -3.16
CA THR A 34 -11.12 4.28 -2.24
C THR A 34 -11.30 3.53 -0.92
N LYS A 35 -10.92 2.25 -0.86
CA LYS A 35 -10.95 1.41 0.33
C LYS A 35 -9.64 0.63 0.49
N PRO A 36 -9.14 0.44 1.72
CA PRO A 36 -7.99 -0.40 1.97
C PRO A 36 -8.24 -1.86 1.59
N ASP A 37 -7.53 -2.38 0.59
CA ASP A 37 -7.48 -3.82 0.27
C ASP A 37 -6.04 -4.31 0.27
N ILE A 38 -5.72 -5.14 1.26
CA ILE A 38 -4.38 -5.70 1.44
C ILE A 38 -4.02 -6.71 0.34
N LYS A 39 -5.01 -7.39 -0.28
CA LYS A 39 -4.74 -8.31 -1.40
C LYS A 39 -4.25 -7.55 -2.62
N THR A 40 -4.94 -6.46 -2.96
CA THR A 40 -4.56 -5.62 -4.11
C THR A 40 -3.18 -5.00 -3.92
N LEU A 41 -2.86 -4.55 -2.71
CA LEU A 41 -1.54 -4.00 -2.41
C LEU A 41 -0.44 -5.04 -2.44
N LYS A 42 -0.71 -6.23 -1.89
CA LYS A 42 0.25 -7.34 -1.96
C LYS A 42 0.50 -7.77 -3.40
N GLN A 43 -0.53 -7.80 -4.24
CA GLN A 43 -0.37 -8.02 -5.67
C GLN A 43 0.44 -6.91 -6.34
N ALA A 44 0.15 -5.63 -6.05
CA ALA A 44 0.91 -4.51 -6.62
C ALA A 44 2.39 -4.52 -6.18
N TYR A 45 2.67 -5.00 -4.98
CA TYR A 45 4.01 -5.18 -4.44
C TYR A 45 4.75 -6.39 -5.07
N GLU A 46 4.04 -7.50 -5.31
CA GLU A 46 4.58 -8.74 -5.91
C GLU A 46 4.59 -8.75 -7.44
N GLN A 47 3.91 -7.80 -8.11
CA GLN A 47 4.00 -7.66 -9.56
C GLN A 47 5.44 -7.34 -9.97
N PRO A 48 5.98 -7.97 -11.03
CA PRO A 48 7.34 -7.75 -11.51
C PRO A 48 7.58 -6.33 -12.03
#